data_AF-A0A520UMU6-F1
#
_entry.id   AF-A0A520UMU6-F1
#
_cell.length_a   1.000
_cell.length_b   1.000
_cell.length_c   1.000
_cell.angle_alpha   90.00
_cell.angle_beta   90.00
_cell.angle_gamma   90.00
#
_symmetry.space_group_name_H-M   'P 1'
#
loop_
_entity.id
_entity.type
_entity.pdbx_description
1 polymer ?
#
loop_
_entity_poly.entity_id
_entity_poly.type
_entity_poly.pdbx_seq_one_letter_code
_entity_poly.pdbx_strand_id
1 'polypeptide(L)'
;MKKLIKYLLLFLSILIFFCFSFINFYPEKISKTLINYNIEQNQNNLSLNKNEITVFTIGTGSPINAERVNSGTAIFVRDKFFIFDVGDGVVQQAEKMNLPLNELDGVFITHYHSDHYIDLPYLINRSWVLGRNKNLNIYGPEGLENILESNKSFLE
;
A
#
# COMPACT_ATOMS: atom_id res chain seq x y z
N MET A 1 18.80 55.64 1.01
CA MET A 1 18.76 54.48 0.08
C MET A 1 19.75 53.37 0.46
N LYS A 2 21.08 53.62 0.54
CA LYS A 2 22.07 52.57 0.86
C LYS A 2 21.86 51.85 2.21
N LYS A 3 21.46 52.57 3.26
CA LYS A 3 21.15 51.97 4.58
C LYS A 3 19.93 51.05 4.54
N LEU A 4 18.88 51.43 3.80
CA LEU A 4 17.66 50.63 3.64
C LEU A 4 17.95 49.31 2.94
N ILE A 5 18.75 49.35 1.86
CA ILE A 5 19.20 48.15 1.14
C ILE A 5 20.01 47.23 2.06
N LYS A 6 20.88 47.79 2.91
CA LYS A 6 21.66 47.01 3.89
C LYS A 6 20.77 46.29 4.91
N TYR A 7 19.73 46.95 5.44
CA TYR A 7 18.79 46.33 6.36
C TYR A 7 17.94 45.25 5.68
N LEU A 8 17.54 45.47 4.42
CA LEU A 8 16.80 44.48 3.65
C LEU A 8 17.64 43.22 3.40
N LEU A 9 18.91 43.37 3.03
CA LEU A 9 19.83 42.25 2.83
C LEU A 9 20.10 41.49 4.13
N LEU A 10 20.27 42.21 5.25
CA LEU A 10 20.45 41.58 6.56
C LEU A 10 19.20 40.78 6.96
N PHE A 11 18.01 41.34 6.76
CA PHE A 11 16.75 40.66 7.03
C PHE A 11 16.59 39.41 6.17
N LEU A 12 16.88 39.49 4.87
CA LEU A 12 16.85 38.32 3.98
C LEU A 12 17.82 37.24 4.43
N SER A 13 19.03 37.63 4.85
CA SER A 13 20.04 36.67 5.31
C SER A 13 19.61 35.93 6.59
N ILE A 14 18.96 36.64 7.51
CA ILE A 14 18.39 36.06 8.74
C ILE A 14 17.24 35.12 8.39
N LEU A 15 16.37 35.52 7.47
CA LEU A 15 15.23 34.69 7.03
C LEU A 15 15.72 33.39 6.37
N ILE A 16 16.73 33.47 5.50
CA ILE A 16 17.34 32.31 4.85
C ILE A 16 17.99 31.41 5.88
N PHE A 17 18.71 31.97 6.86
CA PHE A 17 19.32 31.18 7.94
C PHE A 17 18.26 30.44 8.77
N PHE A 18 17.16 31.12 9.13
CA PHE A 18 16.05 30.50 9.86
C PHE A 18 15.37 29.39 9.04
N CYS A 19 15.11 29.62 7.75
CA CYS A 19 14.56 28.60 6.86
C CYS A 19 15.50 27.40 6.75
N PHE A 20 16.79 27.64 6.56
CA PHE A 20 17.79 26.58 6.48
C PHE A 20 17.87 25.79 7.79
N SER A 21 17.89 26.46 8.95
CA SER A 21 17.89 25.81 10.26
C SER A 21 16.62 25.00 10.48
N PHE A 22 15.45 25.52 10.08
CA PHE A 22 14.17 24.82 10.19
C PHE A 22 14.13 23.55 9.33
N ILE A 23 14.62 23.62 8.10
CA ILE A 23 14.71 22.45 7.19
C ILE A 23 15.61 21.36 7.79
N ASN A 24 16.76 21.75 8.35
CA ASN A 24 17.70 20.80 8.93
C ASN A 24 17.24 20.21 10.28
N PHE A 25 16.44 20.94 11.06
CA PHE A 25 15.98 20.47 12.38
C PHE A 25 14.67 19.66 12.30
N TYR A 26 13.84 19.87 11.28
CA TYR A 26 12.59 19.12 11.06
C TYR A 26 12.53 18.34 9.73
N PRO A 27 13.59 17.61 9.32
CA PRO A 27 13.64 16.97 8.01
C PRO A 27 12.56 15.89 7.87
N GLU A 28 12.23 15.18 8.95
CA GLU A 28 11.21 14.11 8.95
C GLU A 28 9.80 14.64 8.71
N LYS A 29 9.41 15.74 9.35
CA LYS A 29 8.07 16.33 9.16
C LYS A 29 7.89 16.89 7.75
N ILE A 30 8.93 17.55 7.23
CA ILE A 30 8.92 18.10 5.86
C ILE A 30 8.86 16.97 4.85
N SER A 31 9.71 15.95 4.99
CA SER A 31 9.72 14.78 4.10
C SER A 31 8.38 14.06 4.12
N LYS A 32 7.81 13.81 5.30
CA LYS A 32 6.50 13.17 5.44
C LYS A 32 5.38 13.99 4.80
N THR A 33 5.40 15.32 4.96
CA THR A 33 4.40 16.21 4.35
C THR A 33 4.54 16.25 2.82
N LEU A 34 5.76 16.31 2.29
CA LEU A 34 6.03 16.28 0.85
C LEU A 34 5.68 14.93 0.23
N ILE A 35 5.99 13.83 0.93
CA ILE A 35 5.62 12.47 0.50
C ILE A 35 4.10 12.35 0.48
N ASN A 36 3.41 12.75 1.55
CA ASN A 36 1.95 12.72 1.60
C ASN A 36 1.32 13.59 0.52
N TYR A 37 1.85 14.79 0.27
CA TYR A 37 1.40 15.64 -0.82
C TYR A 37 1.60 14.97 -2.18
N ASN A 38 2.78 14.40 -2.45
CA ASN A 38 3.02 13.67 -3.70
C ASN A 38 2.16 12.42 -3.82
N ILE A 39 1.88 11.72 -2.73
CA ILE A 39 0.97 10.56 -2.71
C ILE A 39 -0.45 11.04 -3.01
N GLU A 40 -0.97 12.09 -2.36
CA GLU A 40 -2.30 12.66 -2.64
C GLU A 40 -2.42 13.15 -4.09
N GLN A 41 -1.35 13.75 -4.66
CA GLN A 41 -1.35 14.19 -6.06
C GLN A 41 -1.25 13.03 -7.06
N ASN A 42 -0.49 11.98 -6.74
CA ASN A 42 -0.31 10.79 -7.59
C ASN A 42 -1.34 9.67 -7.32
N GLN A 43 -2.19 9.81 -6.31
CA GLN A 43 -3.34 8.94 -6.02
C GLN A 43 -4.46 9.05 -7.04
N ASN A 44 -4.27 9.82 -8.12
CA ASN A 44 -5.19 9.83 -9.26
C ASN A 44 -5.03 8.55 -10.08
N ASN A 45 -5.63 7.49 -9.54
CA ASN A 45 -6.15 6.28 -10.15
C ASN A 45 -5.18 5.49 -11.03
N LEU A 46 -4.95 4.23 -10.65
CA LEU A 46 -4.85 3.16 -11.64
C LEU A 46 -6.03 3.35 -12.61
N SER A 47 -5.79 3.97 -13.77
CA SER A 47 -6.80 4.21 -14.79
C SER A 47 -7.08 2.89 -15.48
N LEU A 48 -7.82 2.04 -14.77
CA LEU A 48 -8.19 0.72 -15.22
C LEU A 48 -9.30 0.87 -16.25
N ASN A 49 -9.03 0.39 -17.46
CA ASN A 49 -10.05 0.28 -18.47
C ASN A 49 -11.06 -0.78 -18.02
N LYS A 50 -12.28 -0.36 -17.68
CA LYS A 50 -13.35 -1.25 -17.22
C LYS A 50 -13.78 -2.29 -18.26
N ASN A 51 -13.42 -2.10 -19.52
CA ASN A 51 -13.71 -3.04 -20.62
C ASN A 51 -12.62 -4.10 -20.81
N GLU A 52 -11.56 -4.05 -20.02
CA GLU A 52 -10.42 -4.97 -20.09
C GLU A 52 -10.25 -5.73 -18.79
N ILE A 53 -9.47 -6.80 -18.85
CA ILE A 53 -8.96 -7.50 -17.68
C ILE A 53 -7.52 -7.05 -17.49
N THR A 54 -7.22 -6.44 -16.34
CA THR A 54 -5.87 -6.04 -16.00
C THR A 54 -5.31 -6.98 -14.94
N VAL A 55 -4.11 -7.51 -15.18
CA VAL A 55 -3.42 -8.42 -14.27
C VAL A 55 -2.14 -7.77 -13.80
N PHE A 56 -1.95 -7.74 -12.49
CA PHE A 56 -0.71 -7.32 -11.82
C PHE A 56 -0.08 -8.51 -11.14
N THR A 57 1.17 -8.81 -11.47
CA THR A 57 1.97 -9.77 -10.71
C THR A 57 2.55 -9.05 -9.50
N ILE A 58 1.94 -9.24 -8.32
CA ILE A 58 2.41 -8.65 -7.06
C ILE A 58 3.71 -9.34 -6.64
N GLY A 59 3.73 -10.68 -6.73
CA GLY A 59 4.90 -11.50 -6.47
C GLY A 59 4.91 -12.74 -7.34
N THR A 60 6.13 -13.17 -7.67
CA THR A 60 6.42 -14.29 -8.58
C THR A 60 7.52 -15.19 -7.99
N GLY A 61 7.76 -15.08 -6.69
CA GLY A 61 8.73 -15.85 -5.93
C GLY A 61 8.19 -17.21 -5.51
N SER A 62 9.08 -18.00 -4.92
CA SER A 62 8.79 -19.31 -4.35
C SER A 62 9.34 -19.34 -2.91
N PRO A 63 9.04 -20.36 -2.09
CA PRO A 63 9.35 -20.31 -0.66
C PRO A 63 10.86 -20.40 -0.36
N ILE A 64 11.69 -20.61 -1.39
CA ILE A 64 13.13 -20.78 -1.30
C ILE A 64 13.88 -19.47 -1.59
N ASN A 65 13.36 -18.61 -2.47
CA ASN A 65 14.07 -17.43 -2.94
C ASN A 65 13.50 -16.14 -2.33
N ALA A 66 14.26 -15.51 -1.43
CA ALA A 66 13.90 -14.27 -0.76
C ALA A 66 14.07 -13.00 -1.63
N GLU A 67 14.60 -13.09 -2.85
CA GLU A 67 14.77 -11.93 -3.74
C GLU A 67 13.46 -11.42 -4.34
N ARG A 68 12.44 -12.28 -4.40
CA ARG A 68 11.13 -11.97 -4.95
C ARG A 68 10.06 -12.23 -3.91
N VAL A 69 9.08 -11.34 -3.87
CA VAL A 69 7.83 -11.56 -3.12
C VAL A 69 7.18 -12.85 -3.61
N ASN A 70 6.67 -13.64 -2.69
CA ASN A 70 6.02 -14.92 -2.96
C ASN A 70 4.74 -14.77 -3.80
N SER A 71 4.10 -15.88 -4.17
CA SER A 71 2.97 -15.89 -5.10
C SER A 71 1.88 -14.92 -4.68
N GLY A 72 1.55 -13.99 -5.58
CA GLY A 72 0.46 -13.05 -5.43
C GLY A 72 0.14 -12.35 -6.74
N THR A 73 -1.11 -12.40 -7.17
CA THR A 73 -1.57 -11.79 -8.42
C THR A 73 -2.84 -11.00 -8.17
N ALA A 74 -2.84 -9.72 -8.54
CA ALA A 74 -4.02 -8.88 -8.52
C ALA A 74 -4.70 -8.88 -9.88
N ILE A 75 -6.03 -9.02 -9.90
CA ILE A 75 -6.84 -8.98 -11.11
C ILE A 75 -7.93 -7.92 -10.95
N PHE A 76 -7.98 -7.02 -11.91
CA PHE A 76 -9.08 -6.09 -12.08
C PHE A 76 -9.89 -6.47 -13.31
N VAL A 77 -11.20 -6.59 -13.14
CA VAL A 77 -12.15 -6.84 -14.22
C VAL A 77 -13.40 -6.05 -13.96
N ARG A 78 -13.78 -5.16 -14.90
CA ARG A 78 -14.87 -4.19 -14.70
C ARG A 78 -14.64 -3.36 -13.44
N ASP A 79 -15.56 -3.42 -12.49
CA ASP A 79 -15.52 -2.74 -11.19
C ASP A 79 -15.15 -3.69 -10.05
N LYS A 80 -14.47 -4.80 -10.36
CA LYS A 80 -14.11 -5.83 -9.40
C LYS A 80 -12.60 -5.97 -9.26
N PHE A 81 -12.17 -6.09 -8.01
CA PHE A 81 -10.78 -6.29 -7.64
C PHE A 81 -10.61 -7.60 -6.85
N PHE A 82 -9.75 -8.47 -7.36
CA PHE A 82 -9.43 -9.76 -6.76
C PHE A 82 -7.94 -9.94 -6.53
N ILE A 83 -7.57 -10.72 -5.53
CA ILE A 83 -6.20 -11.24 -5.36
C ILE A 83 -6.22 -12.76 -5.39
N PHE A 84 -5.27 -13.34 -6.12
CA PHE A 84 -4.98 -14.76 -6.17
C PHE A 84 -3.64 -15.01 -5.50
N ASP A 85 -3.66 -15.83 -4.46
CA ASP A 85 -2.61 -16.09 -3.49
C ASP A 85 -2.12 -14.85 -2.72
N VAL A 86 -1.71 -15.09 -1.48
CA VAL A 86 -1.19 -14.08 -0.55
C VAL A 86 0.03 -14.67 0.17
N GLY A 87 1.07 -14.95 -0.60
CA GLY A 87 2.37 -15.37 -0.06
C GLY A 87 3.07 -14.29 0.75
N ASP A 88 4.15 -14.67 1.44
CA ASP A 88 4.98 -13.74 2.23
C ASP A 88 5.37 -12.49 1.42
N GLY A 89 5.06 -11.33 1.99
CA GLY A 89 5.37 -10.01 1.45
C GLY A 89 4.35 -9.45 0.45
N VAL A 90 3.33 -10.23 0.06
CA VAL A 90 2.32 -9.81 -0.93
C VAL A 90 1.57 -8.56 -0.46
N VAL A 91 1.20 -8.48 0.82
CA VAL A 91 0.45 -7.33 1.34
C VAL A 91 1.27 -6.04 1.25
N GLN A 92 2.52 -6.10 1.69
CA GLN A 92 3.42 -4.94 1.65
C GLN A 92 3.72 -4.52 0.21
N GLN A 93 3.89 -5.48 -0.69
CA GLN A 93 4.17 -5.20 -2.10
C GLN A 93 2.93 -4.63 -2.82
N ALA A 94 1.73 -5.12 -2.51
CA ALA A 94 0.49 -4.57 -3.04
C ALA A 94 0.29 -3.10 -2.63
N GLU A 95 0.60 -2.74 -1.38
CA GLU A 95 0.55 -1.34 -0.93
C GLU A 95 1.59 -0.46 -1.64
N LYS A 96 2.82 -0.95 -1.84
CA LYS A 96 3.84 -0.24 -2.64
C LYS A 96 3.39 -0.02 -4.08
N MET A 97 2.56 -0.91 -4.61
CA MET A 97 1.94 -0.80 -5.93
C MET A 97 0.66 0.08 -5.93
N ASN A 98 0.28 0.65 -4.80
CA ASN A 98 -0.95 1.43 -4.60
C ASN A 98 -2.23 0.65 -4.96
N LEU A 99 -2.25 -0.67 -4.72
CA LEU A 99 -3.46 -1.47 -4.89
C LEU A 99 -4.45 -1.18 -3.74
N PRO A 100 -5.75 -0.97 -4.03
CA PRO A 100 -6.74 -0.57 -3.03
C PRO A 100 -7.22 -1.78 -2.22
N LEU A 101 -6.41 -2.26 -1.27
CA LEU A 101 -6.69 -3.47 -0.49
C LEU A 101 -8.01 -3.40 0.31
N ASN A 102 -8.47 -2.20 0.67
CA ASN A 102 -9.77 -1.97 1.32
C ASN A 102 -10.97 -2.18 0.37
N GLU A 103 -10.74 -2.23 -0.94
CA GLU A 103 -11.77 -2.40 -1.97
C GLU A 103 -11.86 -3.84 -2.50
N LEU A 104 -11.09 -4.79 -1.95
CA LEU A 104 -11.11 -6.20 -2.35
C LEU A 104 -12.52 -6.80 -2.41
N ASP A 105 -12.90 -7.35 -3.55
CA ASP A 105 -14.15 -8.09 -3.72
C ASP A 105 -13.99 -9.58 -3.41
N GLY A 106 -12.77 -10.10 -3.49
CA GLY A 106 -12.47 -11.47 -3.12
C GLY A 106 -10.98 -11.80 -3.13
N VAL A 107 -10.61 -12.78 -2.30
CA VAL A 107 -9.27 -13.37 -2.25
C VAL A 107 -9.38 -14.85 -2.53
N PHE A 108 -8.52 -15.39 -3.37
CA PHE A 108 -8.49 -16.80 -3.75
C PHE A 108 -7.16 -17.40 -3.36
N ILE A 109 -7.17 -18.43 -2.51
CA ILE A 109 -5.99 -19.20 -2.14
C ILE A 109 -5.98 -20.49 -2.96
N THR A 110 -4.90 -20.75 -3.68
CA THR A 110 -4.78 -21.94 -4.52
C THR A 110 -4.53 -23.21 -3.69
N HIS A 111 -3.62 -23.12 -2.71
CA HIS A 111 -3.25 -24.20 -1.78
C HIS A 111 -2.49 -23.64 -0.56
N TYR A 112 -2.19 -24.51 0.42
CA TYR A 112 -1.61 -24.10 1.72
C TYR A 112 -0.10 -24.31 1.84
N HIS A 113 0.67 -24.01 0.78
CA HIS A 113 2.11 -23.78 0.94
C HIS A 113 2.37 -22.34 1.37
N SER A 114 3.39 -22.12 2.21
CA SER A 114 3.61 -20.82 2.85
C SER A 114 3.72 -19.65 1.87
N ASP A 115 4.29 -19.88 0.69
CA ASP A 115 4.43 -18.91 -0.39
C ASP A 115 3.11 -18.57 -1.11
N HIS A 116 1.97 -19.14 -0.70
CA HIS A 116 0.67 -18.86 -1.31
C HIS A 116 -0.38 -18.31 -0.34
N TYR A 117 -0.19 -18.38 0.98
CA TYR A 117 -1.24 -17.94 1.92
C TYR A 117 -0.74 -17.33 3.24
N ILE A 118 0.55 -17.35 3.54
CA ILE A 118 1.02 -17.01 4.89
C ILE A 118 0.73 -15.55 5.29
N ASP A 119 0.57 -14.65 4.32
CA ASP A 119 0.20 -13.25 4.54
C ASP A 119 -1.32 -13.05 4.66
N LEU A 120 -2.15 -14.09 4.52
CA LEU A 120 -3.61 -13.97 4.54
C LEU A 120 -4.15 -13.33 5.84
N PRO A 121 -3.74 -13.75 7.06
CA PRO A 121 -4.15 -13.07 8.29
C PRO A 121 -3.78 -11.58 8.30
N TYR A 122 -2.60 -11.25 7.76
CA TYR A 122 -2.15 -9.87 7.65
C TYR A 122 -3.03 -9.09 6.67
N LEU A 123 -3.35 -9.65 5.50
CA LEU A 123 -4.25 -9.02 4.52
C LEU A 123 -5.63 -8.73 5.11
N ILE A 124 -6.20 -9.70 5.83
CA ILE A 124 -7.52 -9.55 6.47
C ILE A 124 -7.51 -8.33 7.40
N ASN A 125 -6.58 -8.31 8.35
CA ASN A 125 -6.48 -7.20 9.31
C ASN A 125 -6.14 -5.88 8.62
N ARG A 126 -5.22 -5.91 7.65
CA ARG A 126 -4.74 -4.71 6.98
C ARG A 126 -5.83 -4.06 6.12
N SER A 127 -6.62 -4.84 5.39
CA SER A 127 -7.77 -4.32 4.65
C SER A 127 -8.77 -3.61 5.56
N TRP A 128 -9.02 -4.16 6.76
CA TRP A 128 -9.86 -3.54 7.79
C TRP A 128 -9.25 -2.23 8.31
N VAL A 129 -7.94 -2.21 8.63
CA VAL A 129 -7.24 -0.98 9.05
C VAL A 129 -7.28 0.11 7.97
N LEU A 130 -7.25 -0.28 6.69
CA LEU A 130 -7.38 0.62 5.54
C LEU A 130 -8.82 1.09 5.29
N GLY A 131 -9.79 0.70 6.15
CA GLY A 131 -11.16 1.19 6.10
C GLY A 131 -12.08 0.38 5.17
N ARG A 132 -11.79 -0.91 4.95
CA ARG A 132 -12.74 -1.83 4.29
C ARG A 132 -14.13 -1.72 4.97
N ASN A 133 -15.17 -1.53 4.16
CA ASN A 133 -16.55 -1.29 4.62
C ASN A 133 -17.55 -2.36 4.15
N LYS A 134 -17.05 -3.47 3.59
CA LYS A 134 -17.81 -4.60 3.07
C LYS A 134 -17.10 -5.89 3.44
N ASN A 135 -17.84 -6.98 3.68
CA ASN A 135 -17.26 -8.27 4.05
C ASN A 135 -16.15 -8.72 3.07
N LEU A 136 -15.06 -9.26 3.61
CA LEU A 136 -13.97 -9.82 2.81
C LEU A 136 -14.28 -11.28 2.46
N ASN A 137 -14.62 -11.54 1.21
CA ASN A 137 -14.86 -12.90 0.73
C ASN A 137 -13.53 -13.61 0.44
N ILE A 138 -13.32 -14.78 1.02
CA ILE A 138 -12.10 -15.56 0.84
C ILE A 138 -12.49 -16.97 0.40
N TYR A 139 -11.83 -17.45 -0.65
CA TYR A 139 -12.08 -18.75 -1.26
C TYR A 139 -10.79 -19.56 -1.25
N GLY A 140 -10.89 -20.86 -1.06
CA GLY A 140 -9.74 -21.76 -1.01
C GLY A 140 -10.14 -23.21 -0.79
N PRO A 141 -9.15 -24.11 -0.65
CA PRO A 141 -9.39 -25.54 -0.46
C PRO A 141 -10.05 -25.88 0.89
N GLU A 142 -10.32 -27.18 1.09
CA GLU A 142 -10.78 -27.72 2.38
C GLU A 142 -9.81 -27.33 3.51
N GLY A 143 -10.35 -26.84 4.63
CA GLY A 143 -9.58 -26.37 5.78
C GLY A 143 -9.47 -24.85 5.91
N LEU A 144 -9.96 -24.07 4.94
CA LEU A 144 -9.96 -22.60 4.99
C LEU A 144 -10.63 -22.04 6.25
N GLU A 145 -11.77 -22.61 6.66
CA GLU A 145 -12.54 -22.15 7.83
C GLU A 145 -11.67 -22.13 9.10
N ASN A 146 -10.81 -23.14 9.28
CA ASN A 146 -9.91 -23.22 10.44
C ASN A 146 -8.89 -22.08 10.45
N ILE A 147 -8.42 -21.65 9.27
CA ILE A 147 -7.49 -20.51 9.13
C ILE A 147 -8.23 -19.20 9.45
N LEU A 148 -9.46 -19.05 8.91
CA LEU A 148 -10.26 -17.84 9.02
C LEU A 148 -10.81 -17.59 10.43
N GLU A 149 -11.12 -18.64 11.19
CA GLU A 149 -11.73 -18.52 12.51
C GLU A 149 -10.89 -17.64 13.46
N SER A 150 -9.55 -17.72 13.36
CA SER A 150 -8.63 -16.89 14.16
C SER A 150 -8.68 -15.38 13.83
N ASN A 151 -9.21 -15.01 12.67
CA ASN A 151 -9.28 -13.63 12.17
C ASN A 151 -10.72 -13.12 12.01
N LYS A 152 -11.71 -13.86 12.52
CA LYS A 152 -13.13 -13.63 12.26
C LYS A 152 -13.62 -12.22 12.57
N SER A 153 -13.11 -11.60 13.63
CA SER A 153 -13.45 -10.22 14.03
C SER A 153 -13.09 -9.15 12.98
N PHE A 154 -12.25 -9.51 12.00
CA PHE A 154 -11.77 -8.62 10.95
C PHE A 154 -12.24 -9.02 9.55
N LEU A 155 -13.17 -9.98 9.43
CA LEU A 155 -13.75 -10.40 8.14
C LEU A 155 -15.01 -9.61 7.78
N GLU A 156 -15.75 -9.17 8.79
CA GLU A 156 -16.88 -8.23 8.69
C GLU A 156 -16.35 -6.80 8.55
#